data_AF-A0A7X5WN67-F1
#
_entry.id   AF-A0A7X5WN67-F1
#
_cell.length_a   1.000
_cell.length_b   1.000
_cell.length_c   1.000
_cell.angle_alpha   90.00
_cell.angle_beta   90.00
_cell.angle_gamma   90.00
#
_symmetry.space_group_name_H-M   'P 1'
#
loop_
_entity.id
_entity.type
_entity.pdbx_description
1 polymer ?
#
loop_
_entity_poly.entity_id
_entity_poly.type
_entity_poly.pdbx_seq_one_letter_code
_entity_poly.pdbx_strand_id
1 'polypeptide(L)' 'MSVDQFMEAFDQTVPAAPEAALPVVTFTDAVTFHLNGEEIHAFHVDPAHTDGDAVIHFRNANVVHMGDTYFNGFYPFI' A
#
# COMPACT_ATOMS: atom_id res chain seq x y z
N MET A 1 -4.40 -5.31 -9.27
CA MET A 1 -3.74 -6.59 -9.61
C MET A 1 -3.86 -6.83 -11.11
N SER A 2 -2.87 -7.48 -11.74
CA SER A 2 -2.85 -7.72 -13.20
C SER A 2 -3.68 -8.93 -13.65
N VAL A 3 -4.27 -9.67 -12.72
CA VAL A 3 -5.14 -10.83 -12.97
C VAL A 3 -6.37 -10.75 -12.07
N ASP A 4 -7.45 -11.41 -12.46
CA ASP A 4 -8.68 -11.51 -11.68
C ASP A 4 -8.40 -12.11 -10.30
N GLN A 5 -9.02 -11.56 -9.26
CA GLN A 5 -8.89 -12.03 -7.87
C GLN A 5 -10.26 -12.52 -7.38
N PHE A 6 -10.32 -13.72 -6.82
CA PHE A 6 -11.53 -14.20 -6.14
C PHE A 6 -11.42 -13.95 -4.63
N MET A 7 -12.38 -13.21 -4.07
CA MET A 7 -12.47 -12.91 -2.64
C MET A 7 -13.52 -13.81 -1.98
N GLU A 8 -13.07 -14.88 -1.33
CA GLU A 8 -13.95 -15.86 -0.68
C GLU A 8 -14.86 -15.23 0.38
N ALA A 9 -14.32 -14.32 1.19
CA ALA A 9 -15.07 -13.63 2.26
C ALA A 9 -16.31 -12.87 1.76
N PHE A 10 -16.37 -12.55 0.46
CA PHE A 10 -17.45 -11.80 -0.17
C PHE A 10 -18.13 -12.57 -1.31
N ASP A 11 -17.73 -13.82 -1.58
CA ASP A 11 -18.16 -14.62 -2.74
C ASP A 11 -18.15 -13.80 -4.06
N GLN A 12 -17.06 -13.05 -4.28
CA GLN A 12 -16.98 -12.06 -5.34
C GLN A 12 -15.65 -12.13 -6.09
N THR A 13 -15.70 -12.05 -7.42
CA THR A 13 -14.51 -11.84 -8.27
C THR A 13 -14.28 -10.36 -8.54
N VAL A 14 -13.07 -9.89 -8.27
CA VAL A 14 -12.55 -8.58 -8.67
C VAL A 14 -11.79 -8.75 -9.99
N PRO A 15 -12.19 -8.07 -11.08
CA PRO A 15 -11.49 -8.19 -12.35
C PRO A 15 -10.09 -7.58 -12.29
N ALA A 16 -9.21 -8.05 -13.17
CA ALA A 16 -7.88 -7.48 -13.37
C ALA A 16 -7.97 -5.97 -13.63
N ALA A 17 -7.02 -5.23 -13.05
CA ALA A 17 -6.89 -3.80 -13.30
C ALA A 17 -6.44 -3.56 -14.76
N PRO A 18 -6.93 -2.50 -15.43
CA PRO A 18 -6.42 -2.13 -16.75
C PRO A 18 -4.93 -1.80 -16.66
N GLU A 19 -4.19 -2.00 -17.75
CA GLU A 19 -2.74 -1.77 -17.80
C GLU A 19 -2.33 -0.37 -17.32
N ALA A 20 -3.12 0.65 -17.68
CA ALA A 20 -2.89 2.04 -17.26
C ALA A 20 -3.05 2.29 -15.75
N ALA A 21 -3.63 1.35 -14.99
CA ALA A 21 -3.76 1.42 -13.54
C ALA A 21 -2.62 0.70 -12.80
N LEU A 22 -1.69 0.05 -13.52
CA LEU A 22 -0.52 -0.56 -12.90
C LEU A 22 0.47 0.51 -12.43
N PRO A 23 1.22 0.26 -11.33
CA PRO A 23 2.23 1.20 -10.86
C PRO A 23 3.30 1.49 -11.91
N VAL A 24 3.60 2.77 -12.12
CA VAL A 24 4.71 3.23 -13.00
C VAL A 24 6.04 3.35 -12.27
N VAL A 25 6.00 3.41 -10.94
CA VAL A 25 7.17 3.39 -10.06
C VAL A 25 6.97 2.29 -9.04
N THR A 26 7.98 1.45 -8.87
CA THR A 26 8.06 0.40 -7.85
C THR A 26 9.40 0.51 -7.13
N PHE A 27 9.50 -0.10 -5.96
CA PHE A 27 10.71 -0.08 -5.13
C PHE A 27 10.84 -1.41 -4.38
N THR A 28 12.06 -1.73 -3.94
CA THR A 28 12.34 -2.94 -3.13
C THR A 28 12.25 -2.63 -1.64
N ASP A 29 13.06 -1.67 -1.17
CA ASP A 29 13.17 -1.37 0.26
C ASP A 29 12.53 -0.03 0.61
N ALA A 30 12.91 1.04 -0.11
CA ALA A 30 12.37 2.37 0.10
C ALA A 30 12.48 3.24 -1.16
N VAL A 31 11.65 4.28 -1.20
CA VAL A 31 11.70 5.34 -2.21
C VAL A 31 11.31 6.67 -1.56
N THR A 32 12.01 7.74 -1.95
CA THR A 32 11.67 9.10 -1.54
C THR A 32 11.14 9.88 -2.73
N PHE A 33 9.98 10.49 -2.57
CA PHE A 33 9.42 11.44 -3.53
C PHE A 33 9.55 12.87 -2.99
N HIS A 34 9.94 13.79 -3.86
CA HIS A 34 9.84 15.22 -3.61
C HIS A 34 8.69 15.77 -4.44
N LEU A 35 7.55 15.97 -3.80
CA LEU A 35 6.30 16.33 -4.49
C LEU A 35 5.61 17.48 -3.75
N ASN A 36 5.30 18.56 -4.47
CA ASN A 36 4.60 19.73 -3.93
C ASN A 36 5.25 20.33 -2.67
N GLY A 37 6.57 20.27 -2.54
CA GLY A 37 7.30 20.76 -1.37
C GLY A 37 7.29 19.82 -0.15
N GLU A 38 6.76 18.61 -0.29
CA GLU A 38 6.84 17.54 0.70
C GLU A 38 7.95 16.54 0.37
N GLU A 39 8.57 15.99 1.40
CA GLU A 39 9.45 14.82 1.31
C GLU A 39 8.67 13.59 1.79
N ILE A 40 8.26 12.76 0.84
CA ILE A 40 7.44 11.57 1.08
C ILE A 40 8.37 10.36 1.05
N HIS A 41 8.62 9.78 2.23
CA HIS A 41 9.45 8.58 2.36
C HIS A 41 8.55 7.35 2.49
N ALA A 42 8.45 6.56 1.43
CA ALA A 42 7.78 5.27 1.44
C ALA A 42 8.81 4.16 1.66
N PHE A 43 8.52 3.22 2.56
CA PHE A 43 9.40 2.10 2.87
C PHE A 43 8.60 0.83 3.10
N HIS A 44 9.14 -0.29 2.62
CA HIS A 44 8.59 -1.61 2.87
C HIS A 44 8.84 -1.98 4.34
N VAL A 45 7.86 -2.67 4.92
CA VAL A 45 7.96 -3.29 6.23
C VAL A 45 7.93 -4.80 6.04
N ASP A 46 8.41 -5.57 7.01
CA ASP A 46 8.26 -7.03 6.96
C ASP A 46 6.78 -7.41 6.67
N PRO A 47 6.52 -8.49 5.89
CA PRO A 47 5.16 -8.86 5.50
C PRO A 47 4.18 -8.87 6.67
N ALA A 48 3.06 -8.14 6.52
CA ALA A 48 2.05 -7.99 7.56
C ALA A 48 0.64 -8.28 7.02
N HIS A 49 -0.08 -7.26 6.54
CA HIS A 49 -1.37 -7.42 5.88
C HIS A 49 -1.21 -8.07 4.49
N THR A 50 -0.17 -7.69 3.75
CA THR A 50 0.26 -8.32 2.50
C THR A 50 1.78 -8.52 2.46
N ASP A 51 2.29 -9.20 1.44
CA ASP A 51 3.73 -9.31 1.19
C ASP A 51 4.34 -8.05 0.55
N GLY A 52 3.50 -7.09 0.13
CA GLY A 52 3.91 -5.85 -0.52
C GLY A 52 3.69 -4.59 0.33
N ASP A 53 3.47 -4.74 1.64
CA ASP A 53 3.07 -3.64 2.51
C ASP A 53 4.11 -2.50 2.54
N ALA A 54 3.62 -1.27 2.53
CA ALA A 54 4.47 -0.09 2.63
C ALA A 54 3.89 0.93 3.61
N VAL A 55 4.77 1.54 4.39
CA VAL A 55 4.44 2.68 5.25
C VAL A 55 4.98 3.95 4.62
N ILE A 56 4.17 5.01 4.66
CA ILE A 56 4.52 6.32 4.11
C ILE A 56 4.72 7.30 5.26
N HIS A 57 5.89 7.93 5.31
CA HIS A 57 6.18 9.05 6.21
C HIS A 57 6.24 10.35 5.40
N PHE A 58 5.27 11.23 5.61
CA PHE A 58 5.28 12.61 5.14
C PHE A 58 6.14 13.42 6.12
N ARG A 59 7.41 13.63 5.77
CA ARG A 59 8.45 14.08 6.70
C ARG A 59 8.20 15.50 7.20
N ASN A 60 7.82 16.42 6.32
CA ASN A 60 7.60 17.82 6.68
C ASN A 60 6.32 17.98 7.50
N ALA A 61 5.26 17.26 7.13
CA ALA A 61 4.01 17.22 7.91
C ALA A 61 4.13 16.46 9.23
N ASN A 62 5.16 15.62 9.40
CA ASN A 62 5.32 14.68 10.51
C ASN A 62 4.09 13.76 10.69
N VAL A 63 3.66 13.15 9.57
CA VAL A 63 2.51 12.24 9.51
C VAL A 63 2.95 10.89 8.97
N VAL A 64 2.50 9.81 9.61
CA VAL A 64 2.72 8.43 9.15
C VAL A 64 1.39 7.85 8.66
N HIS A 65 1.37 7.38 7.42
CA HIS A 65 0.28 6.62 6.84
C HIS A 65 0.69 5.15 6.76
N MET A 66 0.02 4.30 7.52
CA MET A 66 0.40 2.90 7.73
C MET A 66 -0.37 1.91 6.85
N GLY A 67 -1.29 2.40 6.02
CA GLY A 67 -2.25 1.52 5.33
C GLY A 67 -3.06 0.70 6.35
N ASP A 68 -3.23 -0.58 6.03
CA ASP A 68 -3.90 -1.62 6.82
C ASP A 68 -2.93 -2.44 7.69
N THR A 69 -1.64 -2.09 7.74
CA THR A 69 -0.73 -2.68 8.74
C THR A 69 -1.09 -2.29 10.19
N TYR A 70 -1.91 -1.23 10.35
CA TYR A 70 -2.44 -0.79 11.62
C TYR A 70 -3.97 -0.67 11.58
N PHE A 71 -4.63 -1.37 12.50
CA PHE A 71 -6.07 -1.28 12.72
C PHE A 71 -6.37 -0.63 14.06
N ASN A 72 -7.21 0.42 14.06
CA ASN A 72 -7.58 1.13 15.29
C ASN A 72 -8.92 0.63 15.84
N GLY A 73 -8.90 -0.01 17.00
CA GLY A 73 -10.11 -0.36 17.75
C GLY A 73 -10.82 -1.64 17.31
N PHE A 74 -10.23 -2.41 16.38
CA PHE A 74 -10.73 -3.74 15.99
C PHE A 74 -9.59 -4.67 15.61
N TYR A 75 -9.87 -5.97 15.62
CA TYR A 75 -8.91 -6.99 15.23
C TYR A 75 -8.67 -6.94 13.71
N PRO A 76 -7.43 -7.12 13.22
CA PRO A 76 -7.13 -7.09 11.80
C PRO A 76 -8.01 -8.04 10.98
N PHE A 77 -8.42 -7.57 9.80
CA PHE A 77 -8.94 -8.41 8.73
C PHE A 77 -7.79 -8.63 7.76
N ILE A 78 -7.50 -9.88 7.40
CA ILE A 78 -6.40 -10.27 6.51
C ILE A 78 -6.96 -11.30 5.53
#